data_AF-A0A9Q0WM11-F1
#
_entry.id   AF-A0A9Q0WM11-F1
#
_cell.length_a   1.000
_cell.length_b   1.000
_cell.length_c   1.000
_cell.angle_alpha   90.00
_cell.angle_beta   90.00
_cell.angle_gamma   90.00
#
_symmetry.space_group_name_H-M   'P 1'
#
loop_
_entity.id
_entity.type
_entity.pdbx_description
1 polymer ?
#
loop_
_entity_poly.entity_id
_entity_poly.type
_entity_poly.pdbx_seq_one_letter_code
_entity_poly.pdbx_strand_id
1 'polypeptide(L)'
;MSVKGRGGVGVGEMWSRNVVVSRNLALLLCFSSFFAGILFTNRMWTEPERTNLEPEACDQKLKVGNHISNNSVGQISNTQNDISKFNSKISSIEMKLAAAKAEQQSLTSADAASGNLKRKYFMVIGINTAFSSRKRRDSVRATWMPQGEEKKKLEEKGIVIRFVIGHSSTAGGILDRAIEAEEKMHGDFLRLEHVEGYLELSSKTKTYFSTVVALWDADFYIKVDDDVHVNLATLGKILAGHKKKPRVYVGCMKSGPVLSKKGVKYYEPEYWKFGEAGNKYFRHATGQLYAISKDLATYISVNQ
;
A
#
# COMPACT_ATOMS: atom_id res chain seq x y z
N MET A 1 -11.86 -27.66 73.35
CA MET A 1 -11.50 -26.33 72.80
C MET A 1 -10.15 -26.42 72.12
N SER A 2 -9.98 -25.66 71.04
CA SER A 2 -8.76 -25.42 70.28
C SER A 2 -8.41 -26.38 69.14
N VAL A 3 -7.90 -25.76 68.08
CA VAL A 3 -8.02 -26.06 66.64
C VAL A 3 -6.64 -26.36 66.05
N LYS A 4 -6.61 -27.07 64.90
CA LYS A 4 -5.86 -26.78 63.65
C LYS A 4 -4.71 -27.71 63.23
N GLY A 5 -4.75 -28.09 61.94
CA GLY A 5 -3.64 -28.65 61.13
C GLY A 5 -4.19 -29.60 60.03
N ARG A 6 -4.62 -29.13 58.85
CA ARG A 6 -3.88 -28.80 57.60
C ARG A 6 -3.19 -30.01 56.91
N GLY A 7 -3.64 -30.35 55.70
CA GLY A 7 -2.77 -30.84 54.61
C GLY A 7 -3.14 -32.15 53.90
N GLY A 8 -3.52 -32.05 52.63
CA GLY A 8 -2.97 -32.87 51.53
C GLY A 8 -3.58 -34.26 51.25
N VAL A 9 -4.46 -34.34 50.26
CA VAL A 9 -4.71 -35.53 49.41
C VAL A 9 -4.66 -34.98 47.98
N GLY A 10 -3.73 -35.36 47.10
CA GLY A 10 -3.40 -36.72 46.69
C GLY A 10 -4.03 -36.92 45.30
N VAL A 11 -3.31 -36.46 44.27
CA VAL A 11 -3.70 -36.49 42.84
C VAL A 11 -3.71 -37.94 42.36
N GLY A 12 -4.83 -38.38 41.80
CA GLY A 12 -5.01 -39.67 41.14
C GLY A 12 -5.69 -39.51 39.77
N GLU A 13 -4.87 -39.65 38.73
CA GLU A 13 -5.15 -40.26 37.42
C GLU A 13 -6.21 -39.67 36.48
N MET A 14 -5.73 -39.18 35.33
CA MET A 14 -6.47 -39.26 34.07
C MET A 14 -5.49 -39.56 32.91
N TRP A 15 -5.67 -40.72 32.29
CA TRP A 15 -4.80 -41.33 31.27
C TRP A 15 -4.52 -40.43 30.05
N SER A 16 -3.24 -40.30 29.69
CA SER A 16 -2.80 -39.91 28.35
C SER A 16 -2.54 -41.17 27.51
N ARG A 17 -3.35 -41.42 26.48
CA ARG A 17 -3.09 -42.45 25.47
C ARG A 17 -1.96 -41.98 24.55
N ASN A 18 -0.76 -42.52 24.74
CA ASN A 18 0.34 -42.38 23.79
C ASN A 18 0.03 -43.20 22.52
N VAL A 19 -0.26 -42.54 21.40
CA VAL A 19 -0.31 -43.20 20.09
C VAL A 19 1.14 -43.39 19.61
N VAL A 20 1.69 -44.58 19.84
CA VAL A 20 3.00 -44.96 19.29
C VAL A 20 2.80 -45.30 17.82
N VAL A 21 3.13 -44.35 16.95
CA VAL A 21 3.17 -44.56 15.50
C VAL A 21 4.31 -45.54 15.20
N SER A 22 3.99 -46.70 14.61
CA SER A 22 5.03 -47.68 14.27
C SER A 22 5.99 -47.09 13.24
N ARG A 23 7.28 -47.46 13.30
CA ARG A 23 8.32 -46.95 12.39
C ARG A 23 7.95 -47.16 10.92
N ASN A 24 7.24 -48.23 10.61
CA ASN A 24 6.77 -48.55 9.26
C ASN A 24 5.61 -47.63 8.81
N LEU A 25 4.73 -47.23 9.74
CA LEU A 25 3.65 -46.28 9.45
C LEU A 25 4.18 -44.85 9.29
N ALA A 26 5.18 -44.47 10.07
CA ALA A 26 5.88 -43.19 9.90
C ALA A 26 6.59 -43.12 8.55
N LEU A 27 7.27 -44.20 8.14
CA LEU A 27 7.91 -44.28 6.82
C LEU A 27 6.88 -44.18 5.69
N LEU A 28 5.73 -44.84 5.79
CA LEU A 28 4.64 -44.74 4.80
C LEU A 28 4.09 -43.31 4.68
N LEU A 29 3.91 -42.61 5.80
CA LEU A 29 3.48 -41.20 5.81
C LEU A 29 4.54 -40.25 5.23
N CYS A 30 5.82 -40.52 5.47
CA CYS A 30 6.92 -39.77 4.86
C CYS A 30 7.03 -40.01 3.34
N PHE A 31 6.87 -41.26 2.90
CA PHE A 31 6.87 -41.56 1.46
C PHE A 31 5.67 -40.95 0.75
N SER A 32 4.46 -41.03 1.33
CA SER A 32 3.27 -40.45 0.71
C SER A 32 3.32 -38.92 0.62
N SER A 33 3.87 -38.24 1.64
CA SER A 33 4.11 -36.79 1.58
C SER A 33 5.18 -36.38 0.56
N PHE A 34 6.22 -37.20 0.36
CA PHE A 34 7.25 -36.95 -0.66
C PHE A 34 6.68 -37.06 -2.08
N PHE A 35 5.86 -38.08 -2.36
CA PHE A 35 5.21 -38.23 -3.67
C PHE A 35 4.10 -37.19 -3.92
N ALA A 36 3.35 -36.80 -2.88
CA ALA A 36 2.43 -35.66 -2.97
C ALA A 36 3.18 -34.35 -3.25
N GLY A 37 4.36 -34.16 -2.65
CA GLY A 37 5.25 -33.03 -2.91
C GLY A 37 5.72 -32.97 -4.36
N ILE A 38 6.13 -34.10 -4.95
CA ILE A 38 6.56 -34.19 -6.36
C ILE A 38 5.41 -33.87 -7.34
N LEU A 39 4.18 -34.29 -7.02
CA LEU A 39 3.00 -33.96 -7.83
C LEU A 39 2.61 -32.47 -7.74
N PHE A 40 2.91 -31.80 -6.62
CA PHE A 40 2.72 -30.35 -6.47
C PHE A 40 3.85 -29.52 -7.09
N THR A 41 5.10 -30.00 -7.08
CA THR A 41 6.24 -29.27 -7.67
C THR A 41 6.35 -29.45 -9.18
N ASN A 42 5.92 -30.60 -9.74
CA ASN A 42 5.89 -30.80 -11.20
C ASN A 42 4.73 -30.07 -11.90
N ARG A 43 3.83 -29.43 -11.15
CA ARG A 43 2.85 -28.46 -11.69
C ARG A 43 3.43 -27.03 -11.79
N MET A 44 4.66 -26.83 -11.36
CA MET A 44 5.43 -25.61 -11.61
C MET A 44 6.27 -25.77 -12.87
N TRP A 45 5.58 -25.63 -14.01
CA TRP A 45 6.04 -25.04 -15.27
C TRP A 45 7.44 -25.43 -15.75
N THR A 46 7.46 -26.39 -16.67
CA THR A 46 8.50 -26.56 -17.68
C THR A 46 8.42 -25.43 -18.72
N GLU A 47 9.47 -24.63 -18.84
CA GLU A 47 9.72 -23.64 -19.90
C GLU A 47 9.97 -24.32 -21.26
N PRO A 48 9.39 -23.81 -22.36
CA PRO A 48 10.00 -23.92 -23.67
C PRO A 48 10.57 -22.57 -24.10
N GLU A 49 11.90 -22.54 -24.19
CA GLU A 49 12.67 -21.52 -24.88
C GLU A 49 12.35 -21.55 -26.39
N ARG A 50 11.89 -20.43 -26.95
CA ARG A 50 11.92 -20.20 -28.40
C ARG A 50 12.29 -18.76 -28.73
N THR A 51 13.48 -18.64 -29.31
CA THR A 51 13.90 -17.63 -30.29
C THR A 51 12.86 -17.48 -31.40
N ASN A 52 12.55 -16.24 -31.80
CA ASN A 52 12.50 -15.82 -33.21
C ASN A 52 12.38 -14.30 -33.35
N LEU A 53 13.16 -13.81 -34.32
CA LEU A 53 13.24 -12.46 -34.86
C LEU A 53 12.05 -12.18 -35.80
N GLU A 54 11.56 -10.94 -35.80
CA GLU A 54 11.44 -10.02 -36.96
C GLU A 54 10.36 -8.94 -36.70
N PRO A 55 10.56 -7.70 -37.18
CA PRO A 55 9.63 -6.58 -36.99
C PRO A 55 8.74 -6.36 -38.22
N GLU A 56 7.42 -6.27 -38.04
CA GLU A 56 6.52 -5.74 -39.08
C GLU A 56 5.92 -4.39 -38.70
N ALA A 57 5.87 -3.54 -39.71
CA ALA A 57 5.69 -2.10 -39.69
C ALA A 57 4.22 -1.64 -39.68
N CYS A 58 4.03 -0.38 -39.32
CA CYS A 58 2.80 0.41 -39.34
C CYS A 58 2.02 0.35 -40.67
N ASP A 59 0.70 0.31 -40.60
CA ASP A 59 -0.20 1.46 -40.80
C ASP A 59 -1.64 0.98 -41.04
N GLN A 60 -2.64 1.59 -40.38
CA GLN A 60 -3.84 2.09 -41.09
C GLN A 60 -4.82 2.88 -40.19
N LYS A 61 -4.85 4.18 -40.49
CA LYS A 61 -5.99 5.12 -40.60
C LYS A 61 -7.33 4.77 -39.93
N LEU A 62 -7.69 5.66 -39.00
CA LEU A 62 -9.04 6.09 -38.63
C LEU A 62 -10.02 6.18 -39.83
N LYS A 63 -11.20 5.58 -39.66
CA LYS A 63 -12.45 6.01 -40.30
C LYS A 63 -13.52 6.19 -39.23
N VAL A 64 -13.84 7.45 -38.94
CA VAL A 64 -15.05 7.85 -38.21
C VAL A 64 -16.19 7.82 -39.20
N GLY A 65 -17.14 6.90 -39.02
CA GLY A 65 -18.41 6.89 -39.74
C GLY A 65 -19.45 7.70 -38.98
N ASN A 66 -19.84 8.85 -39.52
CA ASN A 66 -21.04 9.57 -39.10
C ASN A 66 -22.27 8.85 -39.67
N HIS A 67 -23.11 8.30 -38.80
CA HIS A 67 -24.49 7.96 -39.16
C HIS A 67 -25.43 8.88 -38.37
N ILE A 68 -26.00 9.86 -39.07
CA ILE A 68 -27.17 10.61 -38.63
C ILE A 68 -28.39 9.84 -39.13
N SER A 69 -29.24 9.38 -38.21
CA SER A 69 -30.59 8.93 -38.52
C SER A 69 -31.59 9.73 -37.67
N ASN A 70 -32.38 10.56 -38.36
CA ASN A 70 -33.53 11.25 -37.80
C ASN A 70 -34.61 10.24 -37.43
N ASN A 71 -35.12 10.30 -36.20
CA ASN A 71 -36.53 10.03 -35.87
C ASN A 71 -36.90 10.46 -34.44
N SER A 72 -38.11 11.03 -34.32
CA SER A 72 -38.90 11.34 -33.11
C SER A 72 -38.62 12.65 -32.35
N VAL A 73 -39.29 13.72 -32.80
CA VAL A 73 -39.32 15.05 -32.14
C VAL A 73 -40.13 15.05 -30.82
N GLY A 74 -40.84 13.97 -30.47
CA GLY A 74 -41.61 13.87 -29.23
C GLY A 74 -40.86 13.33 -28.00
N GLN A 75 -39.69 12.71 -28.19
CA GLN A 75 -38.91 12.07 -27.11
C GLN A 75 -37.67 12.89 -26.68
N ILE A 76 -37.23 13.84 -27.52
CA ILE A 76 -36.02 14.66 -27.34
C ILE A 76 -36.20 15.73 -26.25
N SER A 77 -37.42 16.25 -26.06
CA SER A 77 -37.72 17.30 -25.08
C SER A 77 -37.60 16.82 -23.63
N ASN A 78 -38.06 15.60 -23.34
CA ASN A 78 -37.91 15.00 -22.00
C ASN A 78 -36.43 14.67 -21.71
N THR A 79 -35.69 14.16 -22.70
CA THR A 79 -34.25 13.87 -22.55
C THR A 79 -33.42 15.14 -22.38
N GLN A 80 -33.74 16.24 -23.08
CA GLN A 80 -33.06 17.52 -22.88
C GLN A 80 -33.32 18.14 -21.50
N ASN A 81 -34.54 17.97 -20.97
CA ASN A 81 -34.87 18.40 -19.60
C ASN A 81 -34.15 17.56 -18.54
N ASP A 82 -33.99 16.27 -18.77
CA ASP A 82 -33.23 15.40 -17.87
C ASP A 82 -31.72 15.70 -17.91
N ILE A 83 -31.17 15.98 -19.10
CA ILE A 83 -29.77 16.41 -19.28
C ILE A 83 -29.52 17.76 -18.60
N SER A 84 -30.42 18.74 -18.75
CA SER A 84 -30.27 20.05 -18.10
C SER A 84 -30.38 19.95 -16.56
N LYS A 85 -31.27 19.08 -16.06
CA LYS A 85 -31.40 18.76 -14.64
C LYS A 85 -30.18 18.00 -14.10
N PHE A 86 -29.53 17.18 -14.91
CA PHE A 86 -28.30 16.49 -14.53
C PHE A 86 -27.10 17.46 -14.52
N ASN A 87 -26.97 18.32 -15.53
CA ASN A 87 -25.90 19.32 -15.60
C ASN A 87 -25.98 20.32 -14.44
N SER A 88 -27.19 20.77 -14.06
CA SER A 88 -27.37 21.63 -12.88
C SER A 88 -26.97 20.93 -11.57
N LYS A 89 -27.22 19.62 -11.45
CA LYS A 89 -26.72 18.82 -10.31
C LYS A 89 -25.20 18.74 -10.31
N ILE A 90 -24.55 18.48 -11.46
CA ILE A 90 -23.09 18.47 -11.58
C ILE A 90 -22.53 19.82 -11.13
N SER A 91 -23.02 20.93 -11.66
CA SER A 91 -22.55 22.27 -11.26
C SER A 91 -22.78 22.54 -9.77
N SER A 92 -23.90 22.07 -9.19
CA SER A 92 -24.13 22.21 -7.74
C SER A 92 -23.15 21.39 -6.90
N ILE A 93 -22.74 20.21 -7.39
CA ILE A 93 -21.76 19.35 -6.73
C ILE A 93 -20.36 19.96 -6.88
N GLU A 94 -20.01 20.48 -8.05
CA GLU A 94 -18.76 21.19 -8.30
C GLU A 94 -18.63 22.44 -7.41
N MET A 95 -19.71 23.22 -7.25
CA MET A 95 -19.72 24.35 -6.31
C MET A 95 -19.57 23.91 -4.86
N LYS A 96 -20.25 22.82 -4.45
CA LYS A 96 -20.07 22.26 -3.10
C LYS A 96 -18.65 21.71 -2.88
N LEU A 97 -18.06 21.10 -3.90
CA LEU A 97 -16.68 20.62 -3.88
C LEU A 97 -15.70 21.79 -3.79
N ALA A 98 -15.92 22.87 -4.55
CA ALA A 98 -15.13 24.08 -4.50
C ALA A 98 -15.25 24.78 -3.13
N ALA A 99 -16.46 24.84 -2.55
CA ALA A 99 -16.70 25.37 -1.22
C ALA A 99 -16.02 24.53 -0.13
N ALA A 100 -16.14 23.20 -0.18
CA ALA A 100 -15.45 22.30 0.75
C ALA A 100 -13.92 22.39 0.64
N LYS A 101 -13.39 22.56 -0.58
CA LYS A 101 -11.95 22.81 -0.82
C LYS A 101 -11.53 24.18 -0.29
N ALA A 102 -12.37 25.21 -0.43
CA ALA A 102 -12.11 26.54 0.12
C ALA A 102 -12.16 26.54 1.66
N GLU A 103 -13.04 25.76 2.28
CA GLU A 103 -13.07 25.54 3.74
C GLU A 103 -11.84 24.78 4.24
N GLN A 104 -11.38 23.76 3.52
CA GLN A 104 -10.10 23.10 3.87
C GLN A 104 -8.89 24.02 3.69
N GLN A 105 -8.90 24.88 2.66
CA GLN A 105 -7.88 25.90 2.46
C GLN A 105 -7.94 27.02 3.52
N SER A 106 -9.13 27.37 4.01
CA SER A 106 -9.29 28.36 5.08
C SER A 106 -8.86 27.80 6.44
N LEU A 107 -9.10 26.51 6.72
CA LEU A 107 -8.57 25.84 7.92
C LEU A 107 -7.03 25.77 7.90
N THR A 108 -6.44 25.45 6.76
CA THR A 108 -4.97 25.48 6.60
C THR A 108 -4.38 26.90 6.63
N SER A 109 -5.15 27.92 6.22
CA SER A 109 -4.75 29.33 6.29
C SER A 109 -4.97 29.95 7.68
N ALA A 110 -5.96 29.48 8.43
CA ALA A 110 -6.20 29.86 9.82
C ALA A 110 -5.09 29.31 10.74
N ASP A 111 -4.57 28.10 10.46
CA ASP A 111 -3.36 27.58 11.10
C ASP A 111 -2.12 28.46 10.82
N ALA A 112 -2.03 29.05 9.62
CA ALA A 112 -0.96 29.99 9.27
C ALA A 112 -1.12 31.38 9.94
N ALA A 113 -2.37 31.83 10.17
CA ALA A 113 -2.67 33.06 10.91
C ALA A 113 -2.51 32.90 12.43
N SER A 114 -2.60 31.67 12.95
CA SER A 114 -2.39 31.31 14.35
C SER A 114 -0.91 31.04 14.69
N GLY A 115 0.06 31.60 13.97
CA GLY A 115 1.49 31.48 14.32
C GLY A 115 2.06 30.04 14.41
N ASN A 116 1.26 29.00 14.14
CA ASN A 116 1.66 27.61 14.07
C ASN A 116 2.21 27.36 12.67
N LEU A 117 3.38 27.95 12.36
CA LEU A 117 4.18 27.48 11.24
C LEU A 117 4.47 26.00 11.49
N LYS A 118 3.79 25.12 10.75
CA LYS A 118 4.09 23.69 10.74
C LYS A 118 5.59 23.54 10.53
N ARG A 119 6.25 22.84 11.46
CA ARG A 119 7.69 22.59 11.37
C ARG A 119 8.01 22.03 9.99
N LYS A 120 9.00 22.62 9.32
CA LYS A 120 9.47 22.13 8.04
C LYS A 120 10.41 20.95 8.24
N TYR A 121 10.09 19.83 7.60
CA TYR A 121 10.88 18.61 7.59
C TYR A 121 11.65 18.48 6.27
N PHE A 122 12.76 17.76 6.32
CA PHE A 122 13.50 17.39 5.12
C PHE A 122 12.84 16.19 4.43
N MET A 123 12.51 15.13 5.18
CA MET A 123 11.85 13.97 4.61
C MET A 123 11.00 13.18 5.61
N VAL A 124 9.93 12.56 5.09
CA VAL A 124 9.07 11.64 5.84
C VAL A 124 9.12 10.27 5.18
N ILE A 125 9.49 9.25 5.94
CA ILE A 125 9.63 7.86 5.48
C ILE A 125 8.49 7.03 6.08
N GLY A 126 7.66 6.49 5.20
CA GLY A 126 6.61 5.52 5.52
C GLY A 126 7.04 4.11 5.14
N ILE A 127 7.14 3.25 6.15
CA ILE A 127 7.46 1.83 5.97
C ILE A 127 6.14 1.06 5.92
N ASN A 128 5.68 0.71 4.71
CA ASN A 128 4.48 -0.08 4.53
C ASN A 128 4.67 -1.48 5.14
N THR A 129 3.80 -1.81 6.09
CA THR A 129 3.81 -3.09 6.82
C THR A 129 2.42 -3.71 6.83
N ALA A 130 2.31 -5.01 7.09
CA ALA A 130 1.02 -5.68 7.34
C ALA A 130 0.91 -6.19 8.79
N PHE A 131 -0.27 -6.65 9.19
CA PHE A 131 -0.50 -7.26 10.51
C PHE A 131 0.43 -8.45 10.79
N SER A 132 0.67 -9.29 9.78
CA SER A 132 1.54 -10.47 9.87
C SER A 132 3.03 -10.15 9.97
N SER A 133 3.44 -8.90 9.68
CA SER A 133 4.84 -8.50 9.55
C SER A 133 5.53 -8.14 10.87
N ARG A 134 5.05 -8.61 12.03
CA ARG A 134 5.61 -8.24 13.34
C ARG A 134 7.12 -8.44 13.41
N LYS A 135 7.61 -9.62 13.01
CA LYS A 135 9.04 -9.94 13.01
C LYS A 135 9.87 -9.02 12.10
N ARG A 136 9.29 -8.57 10.98
CA ARG A 136 9.96 -7.63 10.06
C ARG A 136 10.09 -6.25 10.71
N ARG A 137 9.03 -5.76 11.36
CA ARG A 137 9.09 -4.48 12.10
C ARG A 137 10.12 -4.51 13.21
N ASP A 138 10.17 -5.60 13.98
CA ASP A 138 11.18 -5.77 15.03
C ASP A 138 12.60 -5.82 14.44
N SER A 139 12.79 -6.46 13.29
CA SER A 139 14.08 -6.46 12.58
C SER A 139 14.48 -5.07 12.07
N VAL A 140 13.54 -4.29 11.53
CA VAL A 140 13.77 -2.91 11.09
C VAL A 140 14.19 -2.02 12.26
N ARG A 141 13.50 -2.11 13.40
CA ARG A 141 13.84 -1.42 14.66
C ARG A 141 15.22 -1.79 15.20
N ALA A 142 15.56 -3.08 15.13
CA ALA A 142 16.85 -3.59 15.59
C ALA A 142 18.02 -3.27 14.65
N THR A 143 17.76 -2.69 13.47
CA THR A 143 18.80 -2.46 12.45
C THR A 143 18.93 -1.00 12.05
N TRP A 144 18.04 -0.48 11.20
CA TRP A 144 18.25 0.82 10.55
C TRP A 144 17.29 1.91 10.99
N MET A 145 16.22 1.57 11.70
CA MET A 145 15.25 2.54 12.22
C MET A 145 15.61 2.93 13.66
N PRO A 146 16.03 4.19 13.92
CA PRO A 146 16.39 4.61 15.27
C PRO A 146 15.18 4.56 16.21
N GLN A 147 15.45 4.27 17.49
CA GLN A 147 14.44 4.16 18.53
C GLN A 147 14.71 5.15 19.69
N GLY A 148 13.70 5.35 20.54
CA GLY A 148 13.83 6.16 21.76
C GLY A 148 14.36 7.58 21.49
N GLU A 149 15.44 7.95 22.18
CA GLU A 149 16.05 9.28 22.05
C GLU A 149 16.70 9.54 20.69
N GLU A 150 17.21 8.50 20.01
CA GLU A 150 17.79 8.67 18.68
C GLU A 150 16.71 9.00 17.63
N LYS A 151 15.52 8.41 17.77
CA LYS A 151 14.34 8.76 16.97
C LYS A 151 13.99 10.24 17.13
N LYS A 152 13.92 10.73 18.37
CA LYS A 152 13.62 12.14 18.66
C LYS A 152 14.65 13.08 18.04
N LYS A 153 15.94 12.78 18.22
CA LYS A 153 17.04 13.55 17.59
C LYS A 153 16.96 13.55 16.07
N LEU A 154 16.52 12.44 15.46
CA LEU A 154 16.35 12.34 14.01
C LEU A 154 15.16 13.20 13.52
N GLU A 155 14.05 13.21 14.27
CA GLU A 155 12.90 14.06 14.01
C GLU A 155 13.23 15.55 14.18
N GLU A 156 14.07 15.89 15.15
CA GLU A 156 14.59 17.24 15.33
C GLU A 156 15.43 17.71 14.12
N LYS A 157 16.16 16.78 13.50
CA LYS A 157 16.88 17.02 12.23
C LYS A 157 15.95 17.07 11.01
N GLY A 158 14.64 16.95 11.20
CA GLY A 158 13.65 17.04 10.14
C GLY A 158 13.44 15.73 9.38
N ILE A 159 13.76 14.58 9.97
CA ILE A 159 13.54 13.26 9.36
C ILE A 159 12.55 12.47 10.22
N VAL A 160 11.39 12.14 9.66
CA VAL A 160 10.35 11.36 10.34
C VAL A 160 10.31 9.96 9.74
N ILE A 161 10.25 8.93 10.58
CA ILE A 161 10.10 7.53 10.15
C ILE A 161 8.94 6.90 10.90
N ARG A 162 7.99 6.30 10.18
CA ARG A 162 6.82 5.61 10.75
C ARG A 162 6.52 4.31 10.02
N PHE A 163 6.07 3.30 10.75
CA PHE A 163 5.43 2.13 10.15
C PHE A 163 4.01 2.49 9.71
N VAL A 164 3.69 2.26 8.45
CA VAL A 164 2.41 2.63 7.86
C VAL A 164 1.49 1.43 7.81
N ILE A 165 0.38 1.53 8.54
CA ILE A 165 -0.58 0.45 8.67
C ILE A 165 -2.01 1.01 8.76
N GLY A 166 -2.94 0.38 8.07
CA GLY A 166 -4.37 0.60 8.18
C GLY A 166 -4.99 -0.18 9.34
N HIS A 167 -6.30 -0.34 9.28
CA HIS A 167 -7.08 -1.12 10.23
C HIS A 167 -7.55 -2.44 9.61
N SER A 168 -7.96 -3.37 10.46
CA SER A 168 -8.55 -4.62 9.98
C SER A 168 -9.97 -4.37 9.45
N SER A 169 -10.51 -5.34 8.70
CA SER A 169 -11.91 -5.28 8.24
C SER A 169 -12.92 -5.29 9.38
N THR A 170 -12.51 -5.77 10.56
CA THR A 170 -13.35 -5.82 11.76
C THR A 170 -12.74 -4.90 12.80
N ALA A 171 -13.23 -3.66 12.85
CA ALA A 171 -12.75 -2.65 13.78
C ALA A 171 -12.70 -3.18 15.23
N GLY A 172 -11.55 -3.00 15.90
CA GLY A 172 -11.32 -3.46 17.27
C GLY A 172 -11.10 -4.97 17.43
N GLY A 173 -10.89 -5.68 16.32
CA GLY A 173 -10.53 -7.10 16.30
C GLY A 173 -9.15 -7.38 16.90
N ILE A 174 -8.80 -8.67 16.99
CA ILE A 174 -7.54 -9.13 17.61
C ILE A 174 -6.31 -8.51 16.92
N LEU A 175 -6.37 -8.37 15.60
CA LEU A 175 -5.28 -7.79 14.81
C LEU A 175 -5.06 -6.30 15.14
N ASP A 176 -6.13 -5.53 15.28
CA ASP A 176 -6.04 -4.11 15.66
C ASP A 176 -5.52 -3.96 17.09
N ARG A 177 -6.02 -4.76 18.04
CA ARG A 177 -5.53 -4.74 19.44
C ARG A 177 -4.04 -5.09 19.55
N ALA A 178 -3.56 -6.01 18.71
CA ALA A 178 -2.15 -6.35 18.67
C ALA A 178 -1.28 -5.16 18.21
N ILE A 179 -1.77 -4.37 17.24
CA ILE A 179 -1.10 -3.15 16.80
C ILE A 179 -1.19 -2.05 17.86
N GLU A 180 -2.34 -1.87 18.52
CA GLU A 180 -2.49 -0.91 19.62
C GLU A 180 -1.52 -1.20 20.78
N ALA A 181 -1.35 -2.47 21.14
CA ALA A 181 -0.39 -2.88 22.15
C ALA A 181 1.05 -2.57 21.72
N GLU A 182 1.38 -2.77 20.44
CA GLU A 182 2.68 -2.44 19.88
C GLU A 182 2.93 -0.93 19.83
N GLU A 183 1.93 -0.14 19.42
CA GLU A 183 1.99 1.32 19.38
C GLU A 183 2.20 1.89 20.78
N LYS A 184 1.54 1.33 21.81
CA LYS A 184 1.77 1.74 23.20
C LYS A 184 3.22 1.51 23.65
N MET A 185 3.90 0.51 23.10
CA MET A 185 5.29 0.19 23.44
C MET A 185 6.30 1.03 22.66
N HIS A 186 6.07 1.30 21.37
CA HIS A 186 7.08 1.89 20.49
C HIS A 186 6.72 3.29 19.95
N GLY A 187 5.44 3.64 19.90
CA GLY A 187 4.94 4.95 19.46
C GLY A 187 5.38 5.33 18.04
N ASP A 188 5.51 4.35 17.14
CA ASP A 188 6.19 4.48 15.86
C ASP A 188 5.33 4.13 14.64
N PHE A 189 4.02 3.96 14.83
CA PHE A 189 3.08 3.79 13.73
C PHE A 189 2.51 5.10 13.19
N LEU A 190 2.12 5.06 11.93
CA LEU A 190 1.16 5.94 11.30
C LEU A 190 -0.07 5.08 10.94
N ARG A 191 -1.16 5.29 11.68
CA ARG A 191 -2.44 4.61 11.45
C ARG A 191 -3.18 5.32 10.31
N LEU A 192 -3.56 4.58 9.28
CA LEU A 192 -4.33 5.08 8.14
C LEU A 192 -5.80 4.69 8.27
N GLU A 193 -6.68 5.56 7.78
CA GLU A 193 -8.08 5.22 7.50
C GLU A 193 -8.14 4.41 6.20
N HIS A 194 -7.82 3.12 6.32
CA HIS A 194 -7.67 2.19 5.22
C HIS A 194 -7.84 0.76 5.72
N VAL A 195 -8.68 -0.03 5.06
CA VAL A 195 -8.82 -1.46 5.34
C VAL A 195 -7.64 -2.21 4.71
N GLU A 196 -6.83 -2.87 5.52
CA GLU A 196 -5.70 -3.66 5.02
C GLU A 196 -6.15 -4.85 4.14
N GLY A 197 -5.50 -5.00 2.99
CA GLY A 197 -5.69 -6.13 2.09
C GLY A 197 -4.60 -6.19 1.02
N TYR A 198 -4.31 -7.39 0.50
CA TYR A 198 -3.27 -7.55 -0.52
C TYR A 198 -3.59 -6.80 -1.82
N LEU A 199 -4.84 -6.80 -2.25
CA LEU A 199 -5.28 -6.05 -3.44
C LEU A 199 -5.42 -4.54 -3.19
N GLU A 200 -5.34 -4.13 -1.93
CA GLU A 200 -5.54 -2.75 -1.49
C GLU A 200 -4.23 -1.95 -1.38
N LEU A 201 -3.08 -2.54 -1.73
CA LEU A 201 -1.77 -1.90 -1.59
C LEU A 201 -1.62 -0.57 -2.35
N SER A 202 -2.24 -0.45 -3.53
CA SER A 202 -2.27 0.79 -4.30
C SER A 202 -3.10 1.86 -3.59
N SER A 203 -4.27 1.48 -3.06
CA SER A 203 -5.15 2.34 -2.27
C SER A 203 -4.44 2.79 -0.98
N LYS A 204 -3.79 1.88 -0.26
CA LYS A 204 -2.96 2.17 0.92
C LYS A 204 -1.89 3.22 0.63
N THR A 205 -1.19 3.06 -0.48
CA THR A 205 -0.11 3.96 -0.91
C THR A 205 -0.65 5.37 -1.20
N LYS A 206 -1.80 5.46 -1.87
CA LYS A 206 -2.48 6.74 -2.14
C LYS A 206 -2.93 7.42 -0.84
N THR A 207 -3.56 6.67 0.07
CA THR A 207 -3.96 7.15 1.40
C THR A 207 -2.75 7.62 2.19
N TYR A 208 -1.67 6.84 2.20
CA TYR A 208 -0.41 7.20 2.86
C TYR A 208 0.07 8.59 2.43
N PHE A 209 0.25 8.82 1.12
CA PHE A 209 0.75 10.11 0.63
C PHE A 209 -0.19 11.28 0.96
N SER A 210 -1.51 11.04 0.89
CA SER A 210 -2.51 12.06 1.24
C SER A 210 -2.44 12.41 2.73
N THR A 211 -2.31 11.40 3.60
CA THR A 211 -2.21 11.59 5.05
C THR A 211 -0.91 12.30 5.44
N VAL A 212 0.25 11.87 4.92
CA VAL A 212 1.54 12.48 5.34
C VAL A 212 1.69 13.92 4.88
N VAL A 213 1.13 14.30 3.73
CA VAL A 213 1.13 15.69 3.25
C VAL A 213 0.31 16.59 4.17
N ALA A 214 -0.80 16.09 4.72
CA ALA A 214 -1.62 16.85 5.67
C ALA A 214 -0.94 17.01 7.04
N LEU A 215 -0.25 15.96 7.49
CA LEU A 215 0.38 15.90 8.82
C LEU A 215 1.72 16.62 8.89
N TRP A 216 2.58 16.45 7.90
CA TRP A 216 3.96 16.96 7.92
C TRP A 216 4.25 17.80 6.69
N ASP A 217 4.74 19.03 6.89
CA ASP A 217 5.31 19.83 5.80
C ASP A 217 6.75 19.38 5.54
N ALA A 218 6.98 18.54 4.53
CA ALA A 218 8.30 18.00 4.20
C ALA A 218 8.71 18.28 2.74
N ASP A 219 10.01 18.39 2.47
CA ASP A 219 10.51 18.51 1.08
C ASP A 219 10.26 17.21 0.27
N PHE A 220 10.36 16.04 0.92
CA PHE A 220 10.16 14.72 0.31
C PHE A 220 9.32 13.75 1.17
N TYR A 221 8.56 12.90 0.50
CA TYR A 221 7.81 11.80 1.10
C TYR A 221 8.25 10.48 0.45
N ILE A 222 8.51 9.46 1.26
CA ILE A 222 9.15 8.22 0.84
C ILE A 222 8.31 7.03 1.26
N LYS A 223 8.06 6.12 0.32
CA LYS A 223 7.46 4.82 0.59
C LYS A 223 8.57 3.76 0.59
N VAL A 224 8.55 2.88 1.59
CA VAL A 224 9.49 1.75 1.76
C VAL A 224 8.71 0.49 2.14
N ASP A 225 9.11 -0.68 1.66
CA ASP A 225 8.58 -1.98 2.17
C ASP A 225 9.29 -2.41 3.46
N ASP A 226 8.59 -3.16 4.31
CA ASP A 226 9.13 -3.66 5.59
C ASP A 226 10.22 -4.75 5.48
N ASP A 227 10.52 -5.22 4.26
CA ASP A 227 11.62 -6.14 3.94
C ASP A 227 12.80 -5.46 3.24
N VAL A 228 12.89 -4.13 3.35
CA VAL A 228 14.00 -3.33 2.81
C VAL A 228 14.85 -2.76 3.95
N HIS A 229 16.17 -2.78 3.76
CA HIS A 229 17.12 -2.06 4.61
C HIS A 229 17.49 -0.73 3.96
N VAL A 230 17.38 0.38 4.70
CA VAL A 230 17.63 1.72 4.17
C VAL A 230 18.85 2.36 4.81
N ASN A 231 19.83 2.75 3.98
CA ASN A 231 20.92 3.62 4.40
C ASN A 231 20.45 5.08 4.43
N LEU A 232 20.05 5.57 5.61
CA LEU A 232 19.47 6.91 5.79
C LEU A 232 20.40 8.05 5.33
N ALA A 233 21.71 7.92 5.55
CA ALA A 233 22.70 8.93 5.16
C ALA A 233 22.79 9.04 3.63
N THR A 234 22.83 7.90 2.94
CA THR A 234 22.89 7.85 1.47
C THR A 234 21.59 8.35 0.85
N LEU A 235 20.43 7.93 1.38
CA LEU A 235 19.13 8.42 0.95
C LEU A 235 19.04 9.94 1.12
N GLY A 236 19.43 10.46 2.29
CA GLY A 236 19.42 11.89 2.56
C GLY A 236 20.33 12.68 1.61
N LYS A 237 21.54 12.18 1.33
CA LYS A 237 22.47 12.81 0.37
C LYS A 237 21.88 12.86 -1.03
N ILE A 238 21.25 11.78 -1.50
CA ILE A 238 20.61 11.74 -2.82
C ILE A 238 19.49 12.78 -2.88
N LEU A 239 18.55 12.76 -1.93
CA LEU A 239 17.40 13.68 -1.94
C LEU A 239 17.80 15.15 -1.78
N ALA A 240 18.86 15.44 -1.03
CA ALA A 240 19.40 16.80 -0.92
C ALA A 240 19.82 17.37 -2.28
N GLY A 241 20.39 16.53 -3.15
CA GLY A 241 20.72 16.90 -4.54
C GLY A 241 19.50 17.15 -5.44
N HIS A 242 18.32 16.70 -5.04
CA HIS A 242 17.05 16.91 -5.75
C HIS A 242 16.20 18.05 -5.19
N LYS A 243 16.58 18.66 -4.05
CA LYS A 243 15.75 19.63 -3.32
C LYS A 243 15.29 20.84 -4.12
N LYS A 244 16.08 21.29 -5.11
CA LYS A 244 15.75 22.44 -5.97
C LYS A 244 14.99 22.06 -7.25
N LYS A 245 14.74 20.76 -7.49
CA LYS A 245 14.05 20.28 -8.69
C LYS A 245 12.56 20.16 -8.40
N PRO A 246 11.67 20.67 -9.27
CA PRO A 246 10.24 20.43 -9.14
C PRO A 246 9.87 19.00 -9.56
N ARG A 247 8.76 18.48 -9.04
CA ARG A 247 8.10 17.21 -9.43
C ARG A 247 9.07 16.02 -9.52
N VAL A 248 9.87 15.84 -8.48
CA VAL A 248 10.81 14.74 -8.35
C VAL A 248 10.04 13.46 -8.07
N TYR A 249 10.28 12.45 -8.90
CA TYR A 249 9.94 11.06 -8.63
C TYR A 249 11.21 10.23 -8.82
N VAL A 250 11.70 9.60 -7.75
CA VAL A 250 12.98 8.89 -7.76
C VAL A 250 12.85 7.52 -7.11
N GLY A 251 13.46 6.53 -7.74
CA GLY A 251 13.50 5.14 -7.30
C GLY A 251 14.17 4.30 -8.39
N CYS A 252 14.20 2.98 -8.22
CA CYS A 252 14.66 2.10 -9.30
C CYS A 252 13.60 2.07 -10.40
N MET A 253 13.78 2.89 -11.44
CA MET A 253 12.79 3.06 -12.50
C MET A 253 12.81 1.87 -13.45
N LYS A 254 11.64 1.26 -13.66
CA LYS A 254 11.43 0.16 -14.61
C LYS A 254 10.25 0.42 -15.54
N SER A 255 10.23 -0.33 -16.62
CA SER A 255 9.08 -0.52 -17.51
C SER A 255 9.20 -1.94 -18.08
N GLY A 256 8.08 -2.58 -18.35
CA GLY A 256 8.02 -3.96 -18.80
C GLY A 256 6.65 -4.28 -19.38
N PRO A 257 6.50 -5.45 -20.02
CA PRO A 257 5.23 -5.85 -20.62
C PRO A 257 4.12 -5.89 -19.57
N VAL A 258 2.92 -5.50 -19.97
CA VAL A 258 1.72 -5.67 -19.15
C VAL A 258 1.40 -7.17 -19.08
N LEU A 259 1.24 -7.67 -17.86
CA LEU A 259 1.10 -9.10 -17.62
C LEU A 259 -0.38 -9.53 -17.75
N SER A 260 -0.83 -9.74 -18.98
CA SER A 260 -2.21 -10.11 -19.32
C SER A 260 -2.53 -11.61 -19.22
N LYS A 261 -1.57 -12.47 -18.88
CA LYS A 261 -1.78 -13.91 -18.75
C LYS A 261 -2.28 -14.26 -17.34
N LYS A 262 -3.44 -14.91 -17.24
CA LYS A 262 -3.95 -15.43 -15.95
C LYS A 262 -2.97 -16.44 -15.35
N GLY A 263 -2.86 -16.44 -14.02
CA GLY A 263 -2.02 -17.39 -13.27
C GLY A 263 -0.60 -16.91 -12.98
N VAL A 264 -0.14 -15.79 -13.57
CA VAL A 264 1.10 -15.15 -13.16
C VAL A 264 0.87 -14.28 -11.91
N LYS A 265 1.89 -14.17 -11.05
CA LYS A 265 1.82 -13.47 -9.74
C LYS A 265 1.26 -12.04 -9.83
N TYR A 266 1.58 -11.33 -10.90
CA TYR A 266 1.22 -9.93 -11.11
C TYR A 266 0.30 -9.77 -12.32
N TYR A 267 -0.60 -10.74 -12.54
CA TYR A 267 -1.63 -10.65 -13.58
C TYR A 267 -2.42 -9.34 -13.42
N GLU A 268 -2.50 -8.57 -14.50
CA GLU A 268 -3.23 -7.32 -14.57
C GLU A 268 -4.64 -7.59 -15.13
N PRO A 269 -5.69 -7.62 -14.29
CA PRO A 269 -7.05 -7.88 -14.74
C PRO A 269 -7.57 -6.80 -15.70
N GLU A 270 -7.05 -5.59 -15.61
CA GLU A 270 -7.44 -4.45 -16.44
C GLU A 270 -6.40 -4.13 -17.52
N TYR A 271 -5.71 -5.16 -18.02
CA TYR A 271 -4.58 -4.99 -18.97
C TYR A 271 -4.99 -4.20 -20.23
N TRP A 272 -6.25 -4.31 -20.63
CA TRP A 272 -6.86 -3.60 -21.76
C TRP A 272 -6.79 -2.07 -21.61
N LYS A 273 -6.69 -1.53 -20.38
CA LYS A 273 -6.51 -0.09 -20.13
C LYS A 273 -5.13 0.42 -20.58
N PHE A 274 -4.17 -0.48 -20.73
CA PHE A 274 -2.84 -0.16 -21.22
C PHE A 274 -2.74 -0.28 -22.75
N GLY A 275 -3.86 -0.55 -23.44
CA GLY A 275 -3.97 -0.68 -24.88
C GLY A 275 -3.92 -2.15 -25.35
N GLU A 276 -3.25 -2.41 -26.47
CA GLU A 276 -3.21 -3.70 -27.13
C GLU A 276 -2.17 -4.67 -26.54
N ALA A 277 -2.26 -5.94 -26.95
CA ALA A 277 -1.31 -6.96 -26.55
C ALA A 277 0.12 -6.59 -26.98
N GLY A 278 1.07 -6.67 -26.04
CA GLY A 278 2.46 -6.23 -26.26
C GLY A 278 2.78 -4.86 -25.66
N ASN A 279 1.77 -4.11 -25.20
CA ASN A 279 1.99 -2.85 -24.51
C ASN A 279 2.73 -3.02 -23.18
N LYS A 280 3.43 -1.95 -22.81
CA LYS A 280 4.27 -1.88 -21.61
C LYS A 280 3.63 -0.97 -20.58
N TYR A 281 3.89 -1.25 -19.31
CA TYR A 281 3.59 -0.30 -18.25
C TYR A 281 4.33 1.02 -18.49
N PHE A 282 3.69 2.13 -18.12
CA PHE A 282 4.37 3.41 -17.97
C PHE A 282 5.61 3.24 -17.10
N ARG A 283 6.62 4.07 -17.34
CA ARG A 283 7.84 4.04 -16.52
C ARG A 283 7.47 4.39 -15.07
N HIS A 284 7.81 3.51 -14.14
CA HIS A 284 7.49 3.65 -12.72
C HIS A 284 8.64 3.10 -11.86
N ALA A 285 8.73 3.55 -10.61
CA ALA A 285 9.67 2.99 -9.66
C ALA A 285 9.22 1.60 -9.19
N THR A 286 10.18 0.72 -8.91
CA THR A 286 9.93 -0.54 -8.21
C THR A 286 9.23 -0.31 -6.87
N GLY A 287 8.37 -1.24 -6.48
CA GLY A 287 7.58 -1.14 -5.25
C GLY A 287 8.41 -1.01 -3.97
N GLN A 288 9.61 -1.59 -3.91
CA GLN A 288 10.44 -1.68 -2.70
C GLN A 288 10.72 -0.33 -2.02
N LEU A 289 11.17 0.67 -2.79
CA LEU A 289 11.48 2.01 -2.28
C LEU A 289 11.39 3.05 -3.40
N TYR A 290 10.71 4.15 -3.12
CA TYR A 290 10.74 5.36 -3.95
C TYR A 290 10.38 6.60 -3.14
N ALA A 291 10.83 7.76 -3.62
CA ALA A 291 10.58 9.06 -3.04
C ALA A 291 9.91 9.99 -4.05
N ILE A 292 9.02 10.83 -3.56
CA ILE A 292 8.38 11.90 -4.33
C ILE A 292 8.54 13.24 -3.61
N SER A 293 8.68 14.33 -4.36
CA SER A 293 8.70 15.68 -3.81
C SER A 293 7.32 16.12 -3.32
N LYS A 294 7.31 17.16 -2.48
CA LYS A 294 6.08 17.73 -1.91
C LYS A 294 5.00 18.03 -2.93
N ASP A 295 5.34 18.72 -4.02
CA ASP A 295 4.40 19.09 -5.07
C ASP A 295 3.72 17.88 -5.73
N LEU A 296 4.46 16.79 -5.96
CA LEU A 296 3.90 15.55 -6.51
C LEU A 296 3.02 14.82 -5.48
N ALA A 297 3.41 14.81 -4.21
CA ALA A 297 2.59 14.24 -3.14
C ALA A 297 1.29 15.05 -2.94
N THR A 298 1.37 16.39 -2.99
CA THR A 298 0.20 17.28 -2.97
C THR A 298 -0.69 17.03 -4.18
N TYR A 299 -0.13 16.84 -5.37
CA TYR A 299 -0.91 16.48 -6.55
C TYR A 299 -1.71 15.18 -6.36
N ILE A 300 -1.08 14.14 -5.80
CA ILE A 300 -1.78 12.88 -5.46
C ILE A 300 -2.91 13.14 -4.45
N SER A 301 -2.66 13.96 -3.42
CA SER A 301 -3.64 14.27 -2.38
C SER A 301 -4.86 15.04 -2.89
N VAL A 302 -4.70 15.90 -3.91
CA VAL A 302 -5.81 16.70 -4.46
C VAL A 302 -6.66 15.91 -5.46
N ASN A 303 -6.07 14.92 -6.13
CA ASN A 303 -6.72 14.13 -7.17
C ASN A 303 -7.13 12.74 -6.65
N GLN A 304 -7.89 12.73 -5.56
CA GLN A 304 -8.47 11.50 -5.00
C GLN A 304 -9.66 11.00 -5.82
#